data_AF-A0A261QFY1-F1
#
_entry.id   AF-A0A261QFY1-F1
#
_cell.length_a   1.000
_cell.length_b   1.000
_cell.length_c   1.000
_cell.angle_alpha   90.00
_cell.angle_beta   90.00
_cell.angle_gamma   90.00
#
_symmetry.space_group_name_H-M   'P 1'
#
loop_
_entity.id
_entity.type
_entity.pdbx_description
1 polymer ?
#
loop_
_entity_poly.entity_id
_entity_poly.type
_entity_poly.pdbx_seq_one_letter_code
_entity_poly.pdbx_strand_id
1 'polypeptide(L)'
;MIIVKSLDPFGFRFFSFCIHLGKGNHIVWLEATYIPVRNEEGKVKAILKIATDITERENNTKKIISQLKDVPVELVNIVVANSTKKIQAIESLKKQIDLT
;
A
#
# COMPACT_ATOMS: atom_id res chain seq x y z
N MET A 1 2.78 13.54 21.27
CA MET A 1 1.48 14.19 21.53
C MET A 1 0.52 13.76 20.44
N ILE A 2 -0.42 12.85 20.70
CA ILE A 2 -1.37 12.35 19.69
C ILE A 2 -2.53 13.35 19.63
N ILE A 3 -2.69 14.03 18.49
CA ILE A 3 -3.80 14.97 18.25
C ILE A 3 -5.02 14.14 17.84
N VAL A 4 -5.99 13.99 18.73
CA VAL A 4 -7.27 13.35 18.44
C VAL A 4 -8.15 14.37 17.71
N LYS A 5 -8.25 14.25 16.38
CA LYS A 5 -9.19 15.04 15.57
C LYS A 5 -10.61 14.46 15.73
N SER A 6 -11.28 14.93 16.78
CA SER A 6 -12.66 14.66 17.22
C SER A 6 -13.02 13.19 17.51
N LEU A 7 -13.67 12.96 18.65
CA LEU A 7 -14.34 11.70 18.96
C LEU A 7 -15.75 11.77 18.36
N ASP A 8 -16.14 10.76 17.60
CA ASP A 8 -17.53 10.60 17.18
C ASP A 8 -18.42 10.39 18.43
N PRO A 9 -19.64 10.97 18.52
CA PRO A 9 -20.50 10.84 19.71
C PRO A 9 -20.87 9.39 20.04
N PHE A 10 -20.76 8.47 19.07
CA PHE A 10 -21.02 7.04 19.25
C PHE A 10 -19.79 6.21 19.61
N GLY A 11 -18.59 6.80 19.67
CA GLY A 11 -17.46 6.20 20.39
C GLY A 11 -16.72 5.07 19.68
N PHE A 12 -16.82 4.95 18.35
CA PHE A 12 -16.02 4.00 17.58
C PHE A 12 -15.24 4.76 16.50
N ARG A 13 -13.95 4.97 16.73
CA ARG A 13 -13.05 5.52 15.70
C ARG A 13 -11.83 4.63 15.57
N PHE A 14 -11.70 4.04 14.39
CA PHE A 14 -10.51 3.32 13.95
C PHE A 14 -9.44 4.34 13.57
N PHE A 15 -8.26 4.24 14.18
CA PHE A 15 -7.11 5.07 13.81
C PHE A 15 -5.87 4.19 13.69
N SER A 16 -5.32 4.13 12.48
CA SER A 16 -4.00 3.55 12.24
C SER A 16 -2.96 4.65 12.33
N PHE A 17 -1.88 4.42 13.08
CA PHE A 17 -0.77 5.37 13.19
C PHE A 17 0.58 4.65 13.15
N CYS A 18 1.57 5.32 12.58
CA CYS A 18 2.96 4.87 12.50
C CYS A 18 3.77 5.55 13.60
N ILE A 19 4.42 4.78 14.47
CA ILE A 19 5.35 5.32 15.47
C ILE A 19 6.78 4.99 15.04
N HIS A 20 7.60 6.03 15.01
CA HIS A 20 9.05 5.89 14.95
C HIS A 20 9.59 5.83 16.38
N LEU A 21 10.07 4.67 16.82
CA LEU A 21 10.72 4.55 18.13
C LEU A 21 12.21 4.91 18.00
N GLY A 22 12.63 5.94 18.72
CA GLY A 22 13.96 6.55 18.63
C GLY A 22 15.14 5.61 18.96
N LYS A 23 16.33 6.02 18.49
CA LYS A 23 17.65 5.35 18.50
C LYS A 23 17.78 4.02 17.76
N GLY A 24 16.70 3.27 17.51
CA GLY A 24 16.75 1.98 16.80
C GLY A 24 16.27 2.00 15.34
N ASN A 25 15.72 3.12 14.86
CA ASN A 25 15.09 3.22 13.53
C ASN A 25 14.00 2.17 13.25
N HIS A 26 13.45 1.54 14.30
CA HIS A 26 12.40 0.56 14.17
C HIS A 26 11.06 1.27 14.07
N ILE A 27 10.44 1.12 12.90
CA ILE A 27 9.10 1.60 12.59
C ILE A 27 8.12 0.53 13.05
N VAL A 28 7.17 0.93 13.91
CA VAL A 28 6.07 0.07 14.33
C VAL A 28 4.76 0.64 13.79
N TRP A 29 3.99 -0.22 13.12
CA TRP A 29 2.65 0.10 12.65
C TRP A 29 1.64 -0.42 13.66
N LEU A 30 0.87 0.50 14.24
CA LEU A 30 -0.18 0.16 15.19
C LEU A 30 -1.53 0.55 14.62
N GLU A 31 -2.47 -0.39 14.65
CA GLU A 31 -3.89 -0.11 14.49
C GLU A 31 -4.52 -0.02 15.87
N ALA A 32 -5.28 1.04 16.15
CA ALA A 32 -5.91 1.20 17.44
C ALA A 32 -7.38 1.60 17.37
N THR A 33 -8.12 1.10 18.36
CA THR A 33 -9.52 1.44 18.61
C THR A 33 -9.62 2.11 19.97
N TYR A 34 -10.29 3.26 20.00
CA TYR A 34 -10.54 4.05 21.20
C TYR A 34 -11.98 3.87 21.62
N ILE A 35 -12.19 3.30 22.81
CA ILE A 35 -13.50 2.91 23.33
C ILE A 35 -13.81 3.77 24.56
N PRO A 36 -14.84 4.63 24.54
CA PRO A 36 -15.20 5.43 25.70
C PRO A 36 -15.87 4.56 26.77
N VAL A 37 -15.38 4.67 28.01
CA VAL A 37 -16.01 4.11 29.19
C VAL A 37 -16.91 5.18 29.80
N ARG A 38 -18.21 4.92 29.86
CA ARG A 38 -19.23 5.87 30.33
C ARG A 38 -19.66 5.56 31.77
N ASN A 39 -20.05 6.59 32.52
CA ASN A 39 -20.69 6.44 33.82
C ASN A 39 -22.21 6.22 33.66
N GLU A 40 -22.91 6.06 34.79
CA GLU A 40 -24.36 5.85 34.83
C GLU A 40 -25.17 7.00 34.21
N GLU A 41 -24.61 8.22 34.18
CA GLU A 41 -25.18 9.40 33.52
C GLU A 41 -24.87 9.46 32.00
N GLY A 42 -24.22 8.44 31.43
CA GLY A 42 -23.85 8.39 30.01
C GLY A 42 -22.65 9.27 29.62
N LYS A 43 -22.02 9.97 30.57
CA LYS A 43 -20.84 10.82 30.35
C LYS A 43 -19.58 9.97 30.29
N VAL A 44 -18.66 10.34 29.39
CA VAL A 44 -17.37 9.65 29.23
C VAL A 44 -16.50 9.91 30.47
N LYS A 45 -16.17 8.85 31.20
CA LYS A 45 -15.31 8.87 32.40
C LYS A 45 -13.85 8.51 32.07
N ALA A 46 -13.63 7.66 31.07
CA ALA A 46 -12.30 7.25 30.62
C ALA A 46 -12.32 6.82 29.15
N ILE A 47 -11.14 6.65 28.55
CA ILE A 47 -10.95 6.08 27.21
C ILE A 47 -10.07 4.85 27.34
N LEU A 48 -10.59 3.69 26.93
CA LEU A 48 -9.81 2.46 26.76
C LEU A 48 -9.21 2.46 25.35
N LYS A 49 -7.90 2.21 25.24
CA LYS A 49 -7.22 2.04 23.96
C LYS A 49 -6.82 0.57 23.79
N ILE A 50 -7.31 -0.05 22.74
CA ILE A 50 -6.82 -1.35 22.27
C ILE A 50 -5.96 -1.08 21.04
N ALA A 51 -4.73 -1.57 21.02
CA ALA A 51 -3.82 -1.41 19.89
C ALA A 51 -3.22 -2.75 19.49
N THR A 52 -3.16 -3.00 18.19
CA THR A 52 -2.60 -4.20 17.59
C THR A 52 -1.40 -3.81 16.74
N ASP A 53 -0.30 -4.54 16.91
CA ASP A 53 0.87 -4.41 16.04
C ASP A 53 0.59 -5.09 14.70
N ILE A 54 0.61 -4.29 13.64
CA ILE A 54 0.38 -4.71 12.26
C ILE A 54 1.63 -4.52 11.39
N THR A 55 2.80 -4.33 12.00
CA THR A 55 4.08 -4.07 11.31
C THR A 55 4.40 -5.14 10.29
N GLU A 56 4.23 -6.42 10.66
CA GLU A 56 4.46 -7.54 9.76
C GLU A 56 3.52 -7.51 8.54
N ARG A 57 2.23 -7.25 8.78
CA ARG A 57 1.22 -7.17 7.73
C ARG A 57 1.53 -6.07 6.72
N GLU A 58 1.91 -4.89 7.21
CA GLU A 58 2.30 -3.76 6.38
C GLU A 58 3.58 -4.05 5.58
N ASN A 59 4.57 -4.70 6.20
CA ASN A 59 5.80 -5.09 5.51
C ASN A 59 5.54 -6.14 4.40
N ASN A 60 4.69 -7.13 4.66
CA ASN A 60 4.30 -8.12 3.67
C ASN A 60 3.55 -7.48 2.50
N THR A 61 2.64 -6.55 2.79
CA THR A 61 1.91 -5.79 1.76
C THR A 61 2.86 -4.97 0.90
N LYS A 62 3.84 -4.29 1.52
CA LYS A 62 4.88 -3.55 0.79
C LYS A 62 5.72 -4.45 -0.10
N LYS A 63 6.11 -5.64 0.38
CA LYS A 63 6.87 -6.63 -0.39
C LYS A 63 6.09 -7.12 -1.61
N ILE A 64 4.80 -7.41 -1.45
CA ILE A 64 3.94 -7.82 -2.57
C ILE A 64 3.84 -6.67 -3.59
N ILE A 65 3.60 -5.45 -3.13
CA ILE A 65 3.50 -4.28 -4.01
C ILE A 65 4.82 -4.03 -4.75
N SER A 66 5.97 -4.18 -4.10
CA SER A 66 7.27 -4.00 -4.77
C SER A 66 7.47 -5.05 -5.86
N GLN A 67 7.16 -6.32 -5.58
CA GLN A 67 7.24 -7.39 -6.58
C GLN A 67 6.33 -7.13 -7.78
N LEU A 68 5.10 -6.66 -7.55
CA LEU A 68 4.16 -6.32 -8.64
C LEU A 68 4.63 -5.13 -9.48
N LYS A 69 5.40 -4.20 -8.91
CA LYS A 69 5.96 -3.04 -9.64
C LYS A 69 7.08 -3.41 -10.61
N ASP A 70 7.75 -4.56 -10.42
CA ASP A 70 8.86 -4.98 -11.27
C ASP A 70 8.39 -5.78 -12.52
N VAL A 71 7.22 -6.42 -12.44
CA VAL A 71 6.58 -7.15 -13.54
C VAL A 71 6.37 -6.33 -14.84
N PRO A 72 5.95 -5.05 -14.83
CA PRO A 72 5.68 -4.30 -16.06
C PRO A 72 6.91 -4.02 -16.93
N VAL A 73 8.13 -4.02 -16.37
CA VAL A 73 9.34 -3.71 -17.15
C VAL A 73 9.67 -4.83 -18.13
N GLU A 74 9.48 -6.09 -17.73
CA GLU A 74 9.78 -7.25 -18.56
C GLU A 74 8.76 -7.41 -19.70
N LEU A 75 7.47 -7.16 -19.41
CA LEU A 75 6.41 -7.19 -20.40
C LEU A 75 6.59 -6.13 -21.49
N VAL A 76 7.05 -4.92 -21.13
CA VAL A 76 7.34 -3.85 -22.09
C VAL A 76 8.44 -4.26 -23.07
N ASN A 77 9.53 -4.86 -22.58
CA ASN A 77 10.65 -5.29 -23.42
C ASN A 77 10.22 -6.37 -24.43
N ILE A 78 9.39 -7.32 -24.01
CA ILE A 78 8.87 -8.37 -24.90
C ILE A 78 7.96 -7.78 -25.99
N VAL A 79 7.07 -6.85 -25.65
CA VAL A 79 6.17 -6.21 -26.63
C VAL A 79 6.95 -5.38 -27.65
N VAL A 80 7.95 -4.62 -27.21
CA VAL A 80 8.81 -3.84 -28.10
C VAL A 80 9.60 -4.76 -29.03
N ALA A 81 10.24 -5.80 -28.49
CA ALA A 81 11.01 -6.75 -29.28
C ALA A 81 10.16 -7.47 -30.34
N ASN A 82 8.94 -7.85 -29.98
CA ASN A 82 8.00 -8.49 -30.90
C ASN A 82 7.53 -7.52 -32.01
N SER A 83 7.37 -6.24 -31.69
CA SER A 83 7.00 -5.21 -32.67
C SER A 83 8.11 -4.98 -33.69
N THR A 84 9.37 -4.86 -33.25
CA THR A 84 10.52 -4.67 -34.15
C THR A 84 10.72 -5.86 -35.10
N LYS A 85 10.61 -7.09 -34.58
CA LYS A 85 10.70 -8.30 -35.40
C LYS A 85 9.61 -8.36 -36.48
N LYS A 86 8.37 -7.98 -36.14
CA LYS A 86 7.27 -7.90 -37.12
C LYS A 86 7.52 -6.84 -38.18
N ILE A 87 8.02 -5.66 -37.79
CA ILE A 87 8.36 -4.58 -38.72
C ILE A 87 9.45 -5.03 -39.70
N GLN A 88 10.52 -5.64 -39.21
CA GLN A 88 11.62 -6.16 -40.05
C GLN A 88 11.15 -7.24 -41.03
N ALA A 89 10.24 -8.13 -40.59
CA ALA A 89 9.64 -9.13 -41.48
C ALA A 89 8.81 -8.48 -42.59
N ILE A 90 8.01 -7.45 -42.27
CA ILE A 90 7.22 -6.70 -43.25
C ILE A 90 8.13 -5.97 -44.25
N GLU A 91 9.21 -5.34 -43.79
CA GLU A 91 10.17 -4.67 -44.68
C GLU A 91 10.86 -5.66 -45.64
N SER A 92 11.20 -6.85 -45.15
CA SER A 92 11.82 -7.89 -45.97
C SER A 92 10.87 -8.39 -47.06
N LEU A 93 9.57 -8.54 -46.74
CA LEU A 93 8.53 -8.92 -47.70
C LEU A 93 8.28 -7.84 -48.75
N LYS A 94 8.23 -6.56 -48.35
CA LYS A 94 8.12 -5.43 -49.29
C LYS A 94 9.25 -5.42 -50.31
N LYS A 95 10.47 -5.71 -49.87
CA LYS A 95 11.66 -5.75 -50.72
C LYS A 95 11.58 -6.86 -51.78
N GLN A 96 10.98 -8.01 -51.47
CA GLN A 96 10.81 -9.09 -52.44
C GLN A 96 9.74 -8.78 -53.49
N ILE A 97 8.68 -8.07 -53.10
CA ILE A 97 7.61 -7.65 -54.01
C ILE A 97 8.09 -6.56 -54.98
N ASP A 98 8.92 -5.63 -54.51
CA ASP A 98 9.47 -4.52 -55.32
C ASP A 98 10.56 -4.96 -56.32
N LEU A 99 11.06 -6.20 -56.18
CA LEU A 99 12.05 -6.84 -57.05
C LEU A 99 11.42 -7.78 -58.09
N THR A 100 10.09 -7.88 -58.15
CA THR A 100 9.31 -8.69 -59.10
C THR A 100 8.51 -7.78 -60.03
#